data_AF-A0A927RHX5-F1
#
_entry.id   AF-A0A927RHX5-F1
#
_cell.length_a   1.000
_cell.length_b   1.000
_cell.length_c   1.000
_cell.angle_alpha   90.00
_cell.angle_beta   90.00
_cell.angle_gamma   90.00
#
_symmetry.space_group_name_H-M   'P 1'
#
loop_
_entity.id
_entity.type
_entity.pdbx_description
1 polymer ?
#
loop_
_entity_poly.entity_id
_entity_poly.type
_entity_poly.pdbx_seq_one_letter_code
_entity_poly.pdbx_strand_id
1 'polypeptide(L)'
;MSTAYEVSAVDLPLVAIDRNNWVGVFDSVAELTGYIEWVDVLDGEYQLWDAAGRRLQLRATDDGRIEVASTCDVEHEALRKRLTEYISAATAPLSPATDQDPRDLSSPT
;
A
#
# COMPACT_ATOMS: atom_id res chain seq x y z
N MET A 1 -25.86 2.39 -24.23
CA MET A 1 -26.16 1.58 -23.03
C MET A 1 -24.84 1.31 -22.33
N SER A 2 -24.55 1.98 -21.22
CA SER A 2 -23.36 1.73 -20.42
C SER A 2 -23.78 0.83 -19.27
N THR A 3 -23.21 -0.36 -19.20
CA THR A 3 -23.41 -1.30 -18.10
C THR A 3 -22.76 -0.71 -16.87
N ALA A 4 -23.56 -0.38 -15.85
CA ALA A 4 -23.05 -0.14 -14.51
C ALA A 4 -22.27 -1.40 -14.11
N TYR A 5 -20.94 -1.27 -14.01
CA TYR A 5 -20.12 -2.30 -13.39
C TYR A 5 -20.57 -2.36 -11.93
N GLU A 6 -21.28 -3.41 -11.57
CA GLU A 6 -21.60 -3.70 -10.18
C GLU A 6 -20.26 -3.93 -9.49
N VAL A 7 -19.83 -2.99 -8.64
CA VAL A 7 -18.70 -3.22 -7.75
C VAL A 7 -19.15 -4.35 -6.84
N SER A 8 -18.63 -5.55 -7.08
CA SER A 8 -18.88 -6.69 -6.19
C SER A 8 -18.49 -6.27 -4.78
N ALA A 9 -19.29 -6.69 -3.79
CA ALA A 9 -19.02 -6.36 -2.39
C ALA A 9 -17.55 -6.69 -2.05
N VAL A 10 -16.84 -5.70 -1.52
CA VAL A 10 -15.41 -5.79 -1.22
C VAL A 10 -15.22 -6.56 0.09
N ASP A 11 -14.28 -7.50 0.12
CA ASP A 11 -14.01 -8.31 1.31
C ASP A 11 -13.02 -7.62 2.23
N LEU A 12 -13.36 -7.47 3.50
CA LEU A 12 -12.53 -6.78 4.49
C LEU A 12 -11.60 -7.76 5.24
N PRO A 13 -10.40 -7.32 5.68
CA PRO A 13 -9.86 -5.96 5.56
C PRO A 13 -9.29 -5.64 4.18
N LEU A 14 -9.10 -4.35 3.90
CA LEU A 14 -8.42 -3.86 2.71
C LEU A 14 -6.93 -3.68 3.01
N VAL A 15 -6.09 -3.98 2.03
CA VAL A 15 -4.63 -3.81 2.11
C VAL A 15 -4.20 -2.80 1.06
N ALA A 16 -3.46 -1.78 1.49
CA ALA A 16 -2.79 -0.83 0.61
C ALA A 16 -1.27 -0.97 0.73
N ILE A 17 -0.60 -0.99 -0.41
CA ILE A 17 0.86 -1.05 -0.49
C ILE A 17 1.33 0.10 -1.38
N ASP A 18 2.11 1.03 -0.82
CA ASP A 18 2.63 2.19 -1.56
C ASP A 18 3.84 1.81 -2.44
N ARG A 19 4.40 2.80 -3.15
CA ARG A 19 5.61 2.63 -3.99
C ARG A 19 6.88 2.26 -3.20
N ASN A 20 6.92 2.57 -1.91
CA ASN A 20 8.02 2.27 -0.99
C ASN A 20 7.82 0.94 -0.23
N ASN A 21 6.80 0.16 -0.59
CA ASN A 21 6.35 -1.05 0.11
C ASN A 21 5.88 -0.81 1.55
N TRP A 22 5.46 0.39 1.91
CA TRP A 22 4.72 0.61 3.15
C TRP A 22 3.34 -0.03 3.05
N VAL A 23 2.92 -0.72 4.11
CA VAL A 23 1.67 -1.49 4.14
C VAL A 23 0.68 -0.86 5.11
N GLY A 24 -0.47 -0.43 4.59
CA GLY A 24 -1.65 -0.04 5.36
C GLY A 24 -2.72 -1.11 5.31
N VAL A 25 -3.44 -1.32 6.42
CA VAL A 25 -4.58 -2.23 6.52
C VAL A 25 -5.77 -1.46 7.06
N PHE A 26 -6.92 -1.59 6.40
CA PHE A 26 -8.11 -0.77 6.66
C PHE A 26 -9.33 -1.66 6.86
N ASP A 27 -10.14 -1.36 7.88
CA ASP A 27 -11.33 -2.13 8.24
C ASP A 27 -12.57 -1.66 7.48
N SER A 28 -12.45 -0.61 6.67
CA SER A 28 -13.54 -0.15 5.81
C SER A 28 -13.04 0.62 4.59
N VAL A 29 -13.88 0.70 3.55
CA VAL A 29 -13.65 1.59 2.41
C VAL A 29 -13.57 3.05 2.86
N ALA A 30 -14.40 3.47 3.81
CA ALA A 30 -14.43 4.86 4.28
C ALA A 30 -13.11 5.27 4.97
N GLU A 31 -12.51 4.37 5.73
CA GLU A 31 -11.19 4.59 6.35
C GLU A 31 -10.09 4.70 5.28
N LEU A 32 -10.07 3.77 4.32
CA LEU A 32 -9.13 3.78 3.20
C LEU A 32 -9.22 5.09 2.40
N THR A 33 -10.43 5.49 1.99
CA THR A 33 -10.63 6.70 1.17
C THR A 33 -10.47 8.00 1.96
N GLY A 34 -10.52 7.94 3.29
CA GLY A 34 -10.18 9.07 4.17
C GLY A 34 -8.69 9.21 4.43
N TYR A 35 -7.91 8.12 4.25
CA TYR A 35 -6.46 8.10 4.39
C TYR A 35 -5.73 8.49 3.10
N ILE A 36 -6.15 7.94 1.96
CA ILE A 36 -5.48 8.17 0.66
C ILE A 36 -5.77 9.58 0.16
N GLU A 37 -4.74 10.26 -0.36
CA GLU A 37 -4.92 11.58 -0.97
C GLU A 37 -5.37 11.46 -2.42
N TRP A 38 -6.16 12.45 -2.88
CA TRP A 38 -6.68 12.47 -4.25
C TRP A 38 -5.58 12.44 -5.31
N VAL A 39 -4.43 13.09 -5.04
CA VAL A 39 -3.27 13.09 -5.93
C VAL A 39 -2.59 11.72 -6.00
N ASP A 40 -2.55 10.97 -4.90
CA ASP A 40 -1.97 9.62 -4.85
C ASP A 40 -2.73 8.64 -5.76
N VAL A 41 -4.04 8.83 -5.88
CA VAL A 41 -4.88 8.05 -6.80
C VAL A 41 -4.53 8.36 -8.25
N LEU A 42 -4.33 9.64 -8.59
CA LEU A 42 -3.94 10.03 -9.95
C LEU A 42 -2.54 9.52 -10.33
N ASP A 43 -1.62 9.54 -9.37
CA ASP A 43 -0.24 9.11 -9.57
C ASP A 43 -0.08 7.59 -9.52
N GLY A 44 -1.15 6.84 -9.20
CA GLY A 44 -1.12 5.39 -9.07
C GLY A 44 -0.17 4.93 -7.95
N GLU A 45 -0.10 5.68 -6.85
CA GLU A 45 0.82 5.43 -5.76
C GLU A 45 0.57 4.10 -5.05
N TYR A 46 -0.71 3.77 -4.88
CA TYR A 46 -1.12 2.62 -4.09
C TYR A 46 -1.51 1.43 -4.95
N GLN A 47 -1.07 0.28 -4.48
CA GLN A 47 -1.53 -1.02 -4.89
C GLN A 47 -2.50 -1.56 -3.84
N LEU A 48 -3.72 -1.89 -4.23
CA LEU A 48 -4.82 -2.16 -3.30
C LEU A 48 -5.40 -3.55 -3.52
N TRP A 49 -5.62 -4.29 -2.45
CA TRP A 49 -6.33 -5.56 -2.48
C TRP A 49 -7.36 -5.65 -1.36
N ASP A 50 -8.35 -6.50 -1.57
CA ASP A 50 -9.28 -6.91 -0.53
C ASP A 50 -8.83 -8.23 0.13
N ALA A 51 -9.56 -8.70 1.14
CA ALA A 51 -9.22 -9.92 1.87
C ALA A 51 -9.35 -11.20 1.04
N ALA A 52 -10.15 -11.16 -0.04
CA ALA A 52 -10.20 -12.23 -1.02
C ALA A 52 -9.05 -12.15 -2.04
N GLY A 53 -8.13 -11.19 -1.89
CA GLY A 53 -6.98 -10.97 -2.76
C GLY A 53 -7.35 -10.43 -4.14
N ARG A 54 -8.56 -9.88 -4.32
CA ARG A 54 -8.94 -9.17 -5.54
C ARG A 54 -8.27 -7.82 -5.55
N ARG A 55 -7.66 -7.46 -6.68
CA ARG A 55 -7.06 -6.14 -6.87
C ARG A 55 -8.16 -5.09 -6.96
N LEU A 56 -8.00 -3.96 -6.27
CA LEU A 56 -8.93 -2.84 -6.32
C LEU A 56 -8.37 -1.70 -7.17
N GLN A 57 -9.25 -1.04 -7.91
CA GLN A 57 -8.94 0.23 -8.58
C GLN A 57 -9.70 1.34 -7.89
N LEU A 58 -8.98 2.40 -7.50
CA LEU A 58 -9.59 3.64 -7.08
C LEU A 58 -9.77 4.59 -8.25
N ARG A 59 -10.74 5.48 -8.13
CA ARG A 59 -10.95 6.61 -9.01
C ARG A 59 -11.05 7.87 -8.18
N ALA A 60 -10.28 8.87 -8.59
CA ALA A 60 -10.41 10.24 -8.14
C ALA A 60 -11.52 10.93 -8.97
N THR A 61 -12.50 11.53 -8.31
CA THR A 61 -13.61 12.22 -8.98
C THR A 61 -13.32 13.72 -9.12
N ASP A 62 -14.01 14.39 -10.05
CA ASP A 62 -13.84 15.83 -10.29
C ASP A 62 -14.28 16.72 -9.11
N ASP A 63 -15.12 16.19 -8.21
CA ASP A 63 -15.55 16.86 -6.98
C ASP A 63 -14.63 16.57 -5.77
N GLY A 64 -13.47 15.96 -6.01
CA GLY A 64 -12.42 15.75 -4.99
C GLY A 64 -12.65 14.54 -4.09
N ARG A 65 -13.51 13.58 -4.49
CA ARG A 65 -13.73 12.34 -3.76
C ARG A 65 -12.91 11.19 -4.34
N ILE A 66 -12.82 10.12 -3.58
CA ILE A 66 -12.18 8.87 -3.97
C ILE A 66 -13.21 7.76 -3.84
N GLU A 67 -13.33 6.94 -4.88
CA GLU A 67 -14.27 5.83 -4.95
C GLU A 67 -13.56 4.55 -5.39
N VAL A 68 -14.05 3.39 -4.96
CA VAL A 68 -13.64 2.10 -5.52
C VAL A 68 -14.35 1.92 -6.86
N ALA A 69 -13.60 2.03 -7.96
CA ALA A 69 -14.15 2.00 -9.31
C ALA A 69 -14.40 0.58 -9.82
N SER A 70 -13.57 -0.38 -9.42
CA SER A 70 -13.73 -1.78 -9.77
C SER A 70 -12.91 -2.72 -8.88
N THR A 71 -13.33 -3.97 -8.84
CA THR A 71 -12.54 -5.12 -8.37
C THR A 71 -12.06 -5.89 -9.61
N CYS A 72 -10.76 -6.04 -9.79
CA CYS A 72 -10.16 -6.84 -10.85
C CYS A 72 -9.96 -8.30 -10.41
N ASP A 73 -9.21 -9.06 -11.22
CA ASP A 73 -8.91 -10.46 -10.97
C ASP A 73 -8.26 -10.69 -9.60
N VAL A 74 -8.42 -11.92 -9.11
CA VAL A 74 -7.80 -12.39 -7.88
C VAL A 74 -6.30 -12.56 -8.11
N GLU A 75 -5.49 -11.90 -7.27
CA GLU A 75 -4.03 -11.86 -7.36
C GLU A 75 -3.36 -12.36 -6.06
N HIS A 76 -3.83 -13.48 -5.51
CA HIS A 76 -3.33 -14.03 -4.23
C HIS A 76 -1.80 -14.11 -4.15
N GLU A 77 -1.14 -14.60 -5.19
CA GLU A 77 0.31 -14.74 -5.21
C GLU A 77 1.04 -13.40 -5.26
N ALA A 78 0.48 -12.39 -5.95
CA ALA A 78 1.07 -11.06 -5.98
C ALA A 78 0.99 -10.39 -4.61
N LEU A 79 -0.19 -10.45 -3.97
CA LEU A 79 -0.39 -9.95 -2.61
C LEU A 79 0.52 -10.68 -1.60
N ARG A 80 0.55 -12.01 -1.65
CA ARG A 80 1.40 -12.84 -0.78
C ARG A 80 2.87 -12.48 -0.92
N LYS A 81 3.35 -12.33 -2.15
CA LYS A 81 4.75 -11.97 -2.43
C LYS A 81 5.09 -10.62 -1.80
N ARG A 82 4.26 -9.59 -2.02
CA ARG A 82 4.48 -8.25 -1.48
C ARG A 82 4.48 -8.21 0.05
N LEU A 83 3.53 -8.89 0.69
CA LEU A 83 3.49 -8.99 2.15
C LEU A 83 4.71 -9.75 2.71
N THR A 84 5.15 -10.80 2.02
CA THR A 84 6.36 -11.53 2.40
C THR A 84 7.61 -10.66 2.29
N GLU A 85 7.74 -9.86 1.22
CA GLU A 85 8.83 -8.90 1.04
C GLU A 85 8.83 -7.85 2.15
N TYR A 86 7.66 -7.30 2.48
CA TYR A 86 7.51 -6.34 3.59
C TYR A 86 7.93 -6.94 4.93
N ILE A 87 7.40 -8.11 5.30
CA ILE A 87 7.74 -8.77 6.57
C ILE A 87 9.23 -9.10 6.62
N SER A 88 9.80 -9.58 5.52
CA SER A 88 11.23 -9.88 5.44
C SER A 88 12.09 -8.64 5.67
N ALA A 89 11.71 -7.49 5.08
CA ALA A 89 12.39 -6.22 5.30
C ALA A 89 12.22 -5.69 6.73
N ALA A 90 11.01 -5.77 7.30
CA ALA A 90 10.71 -5.31 8.65
C ALA A 90 11.38 -6.15 9.75
N THR A 91 11.65 -7.43 9.47
CA THR A 91 12.31 -8.37 10.40
C THR A 91 13.80 -8.53 10.12
N ALA A 92 14.32 -7.89 9.08
CA ALA A 92 15.75 -7.90 8.81
C ALA A 92 16.50 -7.28 10.00
N PRO A 93 17.63 -7.88 10.42
CA PRO A 93 18.49 -7.24 11.41
C PRO A 93 18.81 -5.84 10.95
N LEU A 94 18.62 -4.85 11.82
CA LEU A 94 19.19 -3.52 11.58
C LEU A 94 20.69 -3.74 11.41
N SER A 95 21.20 -3.52 10.20
CA SER A 95 22.65 -3.51 9.98
C SER A 95 23.24 -2.62 11.07
N PRO A 96 24.26 -3.08 11.81
CA PRO A 96 24.92 -2.20 12.75
C PRO A 96 25.35 -1.00 11.93
N ALA A 97 24.73 0.14 12.18
CA ALA A 97 25.28 1.40 11.72
C ALA A 97 26.71 1.36 12.22
N THR A 98 27.68 1.42 11.30
CA THR A 98 29.05 1.68 11.67
C THR A 98 28.98 2.94 12.51
N ASP A 99 29.06 2.76 13.82
CA ASP A 99 29.19 3.82 14.80
C ASP A 99 30.57 4.40 14.53
N GLN A 100 30.64 5.24 13.49
CA GLN A 100 31.77 6.12 13.29
C GLN A 100 31.63 7.14 14.39
N ASP A 101 32.07 6.79 15.60
CA ASP A 101 32.25 7.75 16.67
C ASP A 101 33.16 8.84 16.09
N PRO A 102 32.66 10.08 15.92
CA PRO A 102 33.47 11.17 15.37
C PRO A 102 34.66 11.51 16.28
N ARG A 103 34.74 10.93 17.49
CA ARG A 103 35.86 11.09 18.43
C ARG A 103 37.07 10.20 18.12
N ASP A 104 36.97 9.26 17.19
CA ASP A 104 38.10 8.37 16.81
C ASP A 104 39.09 9.01 15.82
N LEU A 105 38.95 10.30 15.51
CA LEU A 105 39.93 11.10 14.74
C LEU A 105 41.09 11.66 15.57
N SER A 106 41.39 11.05 16.73
CA SER A 106 42.57 11.43 17.52
C SER A 106 43.77 10.55 17.13
N SER A 107 44.47 10.91 16.06
CA SER A 107 45.79 10.33 15.79
C SER A 107 46.79 10.76 16.88
N PRO A 108 47.65 9.83 17.37
CA PRO A 108 48.73 10.15 18.30
C PRO A 108 49.83 10.99 17.60
N THR A 109 50.50 11.79 18.43
CA THR A 109 51.65 12.70 18.18
C THR A 109 52.63 12.31 17.09
#